data_AF-A0A8T3NES6-F1
#
_entry.id   AF-A0A8T3NES6-F1
#
_cell.length_a   1.000
_cell.length_b   1.000
_cell.length_c   1.000
_cell.angle_alpha   90.00
_cell.angle_beta   90.00
_cell.angle_gamma   90.00
#
_symmetry.space_group_name_H-M   'P 1'
#
loop_
_entity.id
_entity.type
_entity.pdbx_description
1 polymer ?
#
loop_
_entity_poly.entity_id
_entity_poly.type
_entity_poly.pdbx_seq_one_letter_code
_entity_poly.pdbx_strand_id
1 'polypeptide(L)'
;MRDRVRPYDRSSPIQKCDADPQERGTSLTLLHSPLSTAHSRQLVVNADDFGISLGVNRGIVEAHRRGLVTSASLMPNLAAAEDALAQAAECPRLGLGLHLTLTAGRPLSPP
;
A
#
# COMPACT_ATOMS: atom_id res chain seq x y z
N MET A 1 -17.79 -9.02 0.21
CA MET A 1 -16.61 -8.92 -0.65
C MET A 1 -16.91 -8.02 -1.85
N ARG A 2 -16.77 -6.71 -1.69
CA ARG A 2 -16.71 -5.73 -2.77
C ARG A 2 -15.84 -4.58 -2.28
N ASP A 3 -14.57 -4.61 -2.68
CA ASP A 3 -13.60 -3.56 -2.41
C ASP A 3 -14.05 -2.25 -3.06
N ARG A 4 -14.30 -1.23 -2.24
CA ARG A 4 -14.40 0.16 -2.71
C ARG A 4 -13.08 0.87 -2.40
N VAL A 5 -12.10 0.67 -3.27
CA VAL A 5 -11.01 1.64 -3.41
C VAL A 5 -11.63 2.94 -3.94
N ARG A 6 -11.56 4.02 -3.15
CA ARG A 6 -12.01 5.33 -3.64
C ARG A 6 -11.00 5.85 -4.66
N PRO A 7 -11.44 6.37 -5.81
CA PRO A 7 -10.54 6.92 -6.82
C PRO A 7 -9.90 8.22 -6.34
N TYR A 8 -8.64 8.41 -6.72
CA TYR A 8 -7.87 9.63 -6.54
C TYR A 8 -8.54 10.80 -7.28
N ASP A 9 -8.91 11.86 -6.55
CA ASP A 9 -9.58 13.04 -7.07
C ASP A 9 -8.56 14.04 -7.63
N ARG A 10 -8.66 14.30 -8.95
CA ARG A 10 -7.82 15.25 -9.69
C ARG A 10 -8.33 16.70 -9.64
N SER A 11 -9.32 17.02 -8.79
CA SER A 11 -9.87 18.38 -8.66
C SER A 11 -8.87 19.40 -8.11
N SER A 12 -7.71 18.94 -7.61
CA SER A 12 -6.60 19.82 -7.26
C SER A 12 -5.89 20.31 -8.53
N PRO A 13 -5.87 21.63 -8.82
CA PRO A 13 -5.31 22.16 -10.05
C PRO A 13 -3.81 21.90 -10.11
N ILE A 14 -3.37 21.14 -11.13
CA ILE A 14 -1.97 21.06 -11.51
C ILE A 14 -1.58 22.40 -12.15
N GLN A 15 -0.50 22.98 -11.65
CA GLN A 15 0.11 24.25 -12.09
C GLN A 15 0.04 24.42 -13.63
N LYS A 16 -0.53 25.55 -14.06
CA LYS A 16 -0.67 25.92 -15.48
C LYS A 16 0.71 26.09 -16.11
N CYS A 17 0.95 25.43 -17.23
CA CYS A 17 1.92 25.90 -18.23
C CYS A 17 1.15 26.80 -19.20
N ASP A 18 1.59 28.04 -19.34
CA ASP A 18 0.98 29.04 -20.20
C ASP A 18 1.08 28.67 -21.70
N ALA A 19 0.21 29.29 -22.48
CA ALA A 19 -0.15 28.94 -23.87
C ALA A 19 0.92 29.26 -24.92
N ASP A 20 0.83 28.57 -26.07
CA ASP A 20 1.29 29.10 -27.38
C ASP A 20 0.25 28.75 -28.48
N PRO A 21 -0.05 29.65 -29.44
CA PRO A 21 -1.26 29.63 -30.24
C PRO A 21 -1.05 29.02 -31.64
N GLN A 22 -2.17 28.61 -32.26
CA GLN A 22 -2.38 28.53 -33.71
C GLN A 22 -1.27 27.85 -34.55
N GLU A 23 -1.48 26.60 -34.97
CA GLU A 23 -1.05 26.20 -36.32
C GLU A 23 -2.09 25.24 -36.92
N ARG A 24 -2.70 25.69 -38.02
CA ARG A 24 -3.63 24.96 -38.87
C ARG A 24 -2.83 24.34 -40.01
N GLY A 25 -3.12 23.08 -40.36
CA GLY A 25 -2.90 22.61 -41.73
C GLY A 25 -2.09 21.34 -41.88
N THR A 26 -2.84 20.26 -42.11
CA THR A 26 -2.56 19.20 -43.10
C THR A 26 -1.14 18.65 -43.23
N SER A 27 -0.92 17.44 -42.68
CA SER A 27 -0.20 16.41 -43.43
C SER A 27 -0.62 15.01 -42.98
N LEU A 28 -0.82 14.17 -43.99
CA LEU A 28 -1.43 12.86 -43.95
C LEU A 28 -0.37 11.84 -43.52
N THR A 29 -0.37 11.37 -42.28
CA THR A 29 0.52 10.26 -41.87
C THR A 29 -0.07 9.45 -40.71
N LEU A 30 -0.37 8.19 -41.01
CA LEU A 30 -0.57 7.03 -40.14
C LEU A 30 -1.71 7.09 -39.11
N LEU A 31 -2.63 6.13 -39.25
CA LEU A 31 -3.54 5.66 -38.20
C LEU A 31 -2.71 5.15 -37.00
N HIS A 32 -2.25 6.05 -36.14
CA HIS A 32 -1.75 5.68 -34.83
C HIS A 32 -2.97 5.44 -33.93
N SER A 33 -3.48 4.20 -33.95
CA SER A 33 -4.30 3.72 -32.84
C SER A 33 -3.55 4.06 -31.56
N PRO A 34 -4.10 4.88 -30.63
CA PRO A 34 -3.41 5.14 -29.37
C PRO A 34 -3.23 3.78 -28.70
N LEU A 35 -1.96 3.36 -28.62
CA LEU A 35 -1.55 2.17 -27.91
C LEU A 35 -2.16 2.22 -26.51
N SER A 36 -2.81 1.10 -26.17
CA SER A 36 -3.32 0.70 -24.87
C SER A 36 -2.90 1.62 -23.72
N THR A 37 -3.88 2.24 -23.06
CA THR A 37 -3.71 2.90 -21.77
C THR A 37 -2.82 2.05 -20.88
N ALA A 38 -1.65 2.57 -20.50
CA ALA A 38 -0.69 1.86 -19.67
C ALA A 38 -1.40 1.17 -18.49
N HIS A 39 -1.30 -0.16 -18.41
CA HIS A 39 -1.88 -0.92 -17.31
C HIS A 39 -1.32 -0.37 -16.00
N SER A 40 -2.20 0.11 -15.12
CA SER A 40 -1.82 0.57 -13.79
C SER A 40 -1.23 -0.62 -13.02
N ARG A 41 0.07 -0.56 -12.72
CA ARG A 41 0.74 -1.59 -11.92
C ARG A 41 0.28 -1.45 -10.47
N GLN A 42 -0.12 -2.55 -9.86
CA GLN A 42 -0.42 -2.61 -8.43
C GLN A 42 0.84 -3.07 -7.69
N LEU A 43 1.15 -2.41 -6.57
CA LEU A 43 2.27 -2.74 -5.71
C LEU A 43 1.75 -2.91 -4.28
N VAL A 44 2.13 -4.01 -3.64
CA VAL A 44 1.95 -4.23 -2.21
C VAL A 44 3.31 -4.11 -1.56
N VAL A 45 3.44 -3.18 -0.62
CA VAL A 45 4.61 -3.04 0.25
C VAL A 45 4.26 -3.66 1.59
N ASN A 46 4.73 -4.89 1.81
CA ASN A 46 4.51 -5.63 3.04
C ASN A 46 5.65 -5.40 4.03
N ALA A 47 5.33 -5.12 5.29
CA ALA A 47 6.28 -5.16 6.39
C ALA A 47 6.18 -6.48 7.15
N ASP A 48 7.32 -7.16 7.34
CA ASP A 48 7.40 -8.37 8.15
C ASP A 48 7.66 -8.08 9.62
N ASP A 49 7.59 -9.11 10.44
CA ASP A 49 7.89 -9.12 11.88
C ASP A 49 6.96 -8.28 12.77
N PHE A 50 5.74 -7.97 12.31
CA PHE A 50 4.78 -7.26 13.14
C PHE A 50 4.40 -8.13 14.34
N GLY A 51 4.53 -7.62 15.56
CA GLY A 51 4.37 -8.38 16.80
C GLY A 51 5.68 -8.86 17.45
N ILE A 52 6.84 -8.69 16.80
CA ILE A 52 8.14 -9.12 17.36
C ILE A 52 8.59 -8.25 18.55
N SER A 53 8.34 -6.94 18.50
CA SER A 53 8.67 -5.98 19.57
C SER A 53 7.86 -4.69 19.45
N LEU A 54 7.70 -3.95 20.54
CA LEU A 54 7.01 -2.66 20.56
C LEU A 54 7.66 -1.64 19.59
N GLY A 55 8.98 -1.65 19.47
CA GLY A 55 9.70 -0.75 18.56
C GLY A 55 9.40 -1.04 17.10
N VAL A 56 9.40 -2.32 16.71
CA VAL A 56 9.05 -2.75 15.35
C VAL A 56 7.59 -2.42 15.05
N ASN A 57 6.67 -2.69 15.98
CA ASN A 57 5.26 -2.34 15.80
C ASN A 57 5.05 -0.86 15.50
N ARG A 58 5.65 0.03 16.32
CA ARG A 58 5.59 1.48 16.12
C ARG A 58 6.17 1.89 14.77
N GLY A 59 7.31 1.31 14.38
CA GLY A 59 7.95 1.60 13.10
C GLY A 59 7.07 1.23 11.91
N ILE A 60 6.46 0.05 11.94
CA ILE A 60 5.57 -0.44 10.88
C ILE A 60 4.33 0.45 10.77
N VAL A 61 3.70 0.78 11.90
CA VAL A 61 2.51 1.64 11.96
C VAL A 61 2.83 3.05 11.47
N GLU A 62 3.98 3.61 11.86
CA GLU A 62 4.43 4.91 11.38
C GLU A 62 4.69 4.89 9.87
N ALA A 63 5.37 3.86 9.35
CA ALA A 63 5.62 3.70 7.92
C ALA A 63 4.31 3.55 7.13
N HIS A 64 3.31 2.86 7.69
CA HIS A 64 1.97 2.78 7.11
C HIS A 64 1.26 4.14 7.11
N ARG A 65 1.29 4.86 8.23
CA ARG A 65 0.68 6.20 8.36
C ARG A 65 1.30 7.20 7.39
N ARG A 66 2.59 7.05 7.05
CA ARG A 66 3.29 7.83 6.02
C ARG A 66 3.06 7.35 4.57
N GLY A 67 2.30 6.28 4.37
CA GLY A 67 1.95 5.75 3.05
C GLY A 67 3.02 4.88 2.38
N LEU A 68 4.05 4.46 3.12
CA LEU A 68 5.13 3.62 2.58
C LEU A 68 4.75 2.14 2.60
N VAL A 69 4.15 1.69 3.71
CA VAL A 69 3.73 0.29 3.92
C VAL A 69 2.24 0.17 3.67
N THR A 70 1.84 -0.84 2.90
CA THR A 70 0.43 -1.11 2.59
C THR A 70 -0.12 -2.33 3.33
N SER A 71 0.73 -3.26 3.75
CA SER A 71 0.35 -4.42 4.56
C SER A 71 1.43 -4.80 5.56
N ALA A 72 1.07 -5.60 6.58
CA ALA A 72 2.01 -6.19 7.51
C ALA A 72 1.64 -7.65 7.84
N SER A 73 2.62 -8.47 8.21
CA SER A 73 2.44 -9.86 8.61
C SER A 73 2.65 -10.03 10.13
N LEU A 74 1.61 -10.46 10.85
CA LEU A 74 1.61 -10.60 12.30
C LEU A 74 2.24 -11.92 12.75
N MET A 75 3.15 -11.86 13.73
CA MET A 75 3.71 -12.99 14.47
C MET A 75 2.94 -13.17 15.80
N PRO A 76 1.87 -13.99 15.86
CA PRO A 76 0.94 -14.02 16.99
C PRO A 76 1.53 -14.62 18.27
N ASN A 77 2.62 -15.36 18.18
CA ASN A 77 3.23 -16.08 19.30
C ASN A 77 4.40 -15.31 19.96
N LEU A 78 4.55 -14.03 19.64
CA LEU A 78 5.62 -13.17 20.12
C LEU A 78 5.08 -12.15 21.13
N ALA A 79 5.98 -11.65 21.97
CA ALA A 79 5.63 -10.86 23.16
C ALA A 79 4.87 -9.56 22.86
N ALA A 80 5.00 -8.98 21.67
CA ALA A 80 4.35 -7.73 21.30
C ALA A 80 3.17 -7.92 20.32
N ALA A 81 2.66 -9.15 20.16
CA ALA A 81 1.56 -9.45 19.26
C ALA A 81 0.26 -8.72 19.63
N GLU A 82 -0.07 -8.60 20.92
CA GLU A 82 -1.27 -7.89 21.37
C GLU A 82 -1.20 -6.38 21.08
N ASP A 83 -0.04 -5.77 21.32
CA ASP A 83 0.20 -4.36 20.97
C ASP A 83 0.08 -4.15 19.45
N ALA A 84 0.62 -5.06 18.64
CA ALA A 84 0.50 -5.02 17.20
C ALA A 84 -0.98 -5.08 16.74
N LEU A 85 -1.79 -5.96 17.34
CA LEU A 85 -3.22 -6.06 17.06
C LEU A 85 -3.98 -4.78 17.44
N ALA A 86 -3.68 -4.20 18.60
CA ALA A 86 -4.28 -2.94 19.03
C ALA A 86 -3.94 -1.79 18.06
N GLN A 87 -2.67 -1.68 17.65
CA GLN A 87 -2.23 -0.68 16.67
C GLN A 87 -2.84 -0.90 15.28
N ALA A 88 -2.99 -2.15 14.83
CA ALA A 88 -3.64 -2.47 13.56
C ALA A 88 -5.13 -2.12 13.57
N ALA A 89 -5.82 -2.29 14.70
CA ALA A 89 -7.21 -1.89 14.86
C ALA A 89 -7.41 -0.37 14.67
N GLU A 90 -6.40 0.45 15.03
CA GLU A 90 -6.40 1.89 14.76
C GLU A 90 -6.07 2.24 13.29
N CYS A 91 -5.58 1.28 12.50
CA CYS A 91 -5.13 1.47 11.12
C CYS A 91 -5.94 0.60 10.14
N PRO A 92 -7.24 0.86 9.93
CA PRO A 92 -8.13 -0.02 9.15
C PRO A 92 -7.77 -0.16 7.66
N ARG A 93 -6.81 0.62 7.15
CA ARG A 93 -6.28 0.51 5.78
C ARG A 93 -5.00 -0.30 5.68
N LEU A 94 -4.39 -0.69 6.81
CA LEU A 94 -3.24 -1.59 6.82
C LEU A 94 -3.75 -3.00 6.53
N GLY A 95 -3.34 -3.59 5.40
CA GLY A 95 -3.58 -5.00 5.16
C GLY A 95 -2.89 -5.83 6.24
N LEU A 96 -3.57 -6.80 6.84
CA LEU A 96 -2.99 -7.64 7.89
C LEU A 96 -2.97 -9.11 7.44
N GLY A 97 -1.79 -9.71 7.44
CA GLY A 97 -1.54 -11.12 7.15
C GLY A 97 -0.95 -11.86 8.35
N LEU A 98 -0.70 -13.16 8.19
CA LEU A 98 -0.08 -14.02 9.19
C LEU A 98 1.38 -14.32 8.81
N HIS A 99 2.29 -14.07 9.75
CA HIS A 99 3.70 -14.47 9.65
C HIS A 99 3.90 -15.79 10.41
N LEU A 100 3.87 -16.91 9.69
CA LEU A 100 4.06 -18.24 10.29
C LEU A 100 5.45 -18.34 10.90
N THR A 101 5.51 -18.47 12.23
CA THR A 101 6.76 -18.44 12.98
C THR A 101 7.12 -19.83 13.47
N LEU A 102 8.18 -20.42 12.91
CA LEU A 102 8.66 -21.77 13.25
C LEU A 102 9.94 -21.78 14.09
N THR A 103 10.65 -20.66 14.14
CA THR A 103 11.99 -20.56 14.74
C THR A 103 12.08 -19.60 15.93
N ALA A 104 10.98 -18.92 16.27
CA ALA A 104 10.93 -17.94 17.34
C ALA A 104 9.62 -18.03 18.15
N GLY A 105 9.68 -17.60 19.42
CA GLY A 105 8.55 -17.70 20.35
C GLY A 105 8.25 -19.13 20.79
N ARG A 106 7.13 -19.31 21.48
CA ARG A 106 6.59 -20.64 21.82
C ARG A 106 5.48 -21.02 20.84
N PRO A 107 5.24 -22.32 20.57
CA PRO A 107 4.05 -22.73 19.82
C PRO A 107 2.76 -22.25 20.51
N LEU A 108 1.73 -21.95 19.72
CA LEU A 108 0.43 -21.51 20.23
C LEU A 108 -0.43 -22.67 20.78
N SER A 109 -0.10 -23.91 20.42
CA SER A 109 -0.79 -25.11 20.87
C SER A 109 0.17 -26.03 21.65
N PRO A 110 -0.37 -26.92 22.50
CA PRO A 110 0.38 -28.07 22.99
C PRO A 110 0.96 -28.90 21.82
N PRO A 111 2.03 -29.68 22.09
CA PRO A 111 2.59 -30.63 21.13
C PRO A 111 1.64 -31.80 20.84
#